data_AF-A0A849U5V5-F1
#
_entry.id   AF-A0A849U5V5-F1
#
_cell.length_a   1.000
_cell.length_b   1.000
_cell.length_c   1.000
_cell.angle_alpha   90.00
_cell.angle_beta   90.00
_cell.angle_gamma   90.00
#
_symmetry.space_group_name_H-M   'P 1'
#
loop_
_entity.id
_entity.type
_entity.pdbx_description
1 polymer ?
#
loop_
_entity_poly.entity_id
_entity_poly.type
_entity_poly.pdbx_seq_one_letter_code
_entity_poly.pdbx_strand_id
1 'polypeptide(L)' 'MTERELKLLLDANAFKKVQVHYALMAQGYMVVIDGQSLETVKRQTKEFKTLDAVAKQLFKLGIADFSVKLKTHV' A
#
# COMPACT_ATOMS: atom_id res chain seq x y z
N MET A 1 4.02 -6.44 -5.50
CA MET A 1 4.22 -7.48 -4.47
C MET A 1 2.90 -7.89 -3.83
N THR A 2 2.72 -9.17 -3.54
CA THR A 2 1.54 -9.73 -2.87
C THR A 2 1.60 -9.57 -1.35
N GLU A 3 0.47 -9.74 -0.66
CA GLU A 3 0.40 -9.70 0.82
C GLU A 3 1.29 -10.77 1.49
N ARG A 4 1.44 -11.95 0.87
CA ARG A 4 2.29 -13.02 1.42
C ARG A 4 3.76 -12.63 1.37
N GLU A 5 4.22 -12.09 0.24
CA GLU A 5 5.58 -11.59 0.08
C GLU A 5 5.86 -10.45 1.07
N LEU A 6 4.90 -9.53 1.25
CA LEU A 6 5.00 -8.45 2.21
C LEU A 6 5.18 -8.95 3.65
N LYS A 7 4.39 -9.94 4.09
CA LYS A 7 4.52 -10.51 5.44
C LYS A 7 5.91 -11.08 5.70
N LEU A 8 6.46 -11.85 4.74
CA LEU A 8 7.82 -12.39 4.87
C LEU A 8 8.88 -11.30 5.04
N LEU A 9 8.69 -10.15 4.39
CA LEU A 9 9.59 -9.01 4.49
C LEU A 9 9.45 -8.26 5.81
N LEU A 10 8.23 -8.13 6.33
CA LEU A 10 7.95 -7.55 7.64
C LEU A 10 8.54 -8.41 8.77
N ASP A 11 8.36 -9.73 8.69
CA ASP A 11 8.90 -10.67 9.68
C ASP A 11 10.44 -10.64 9.74
N ALA A 12 11.09 -10.36 8.60
CA ALA A 12 12.54 -10.19 8.51
C ALA A 12 13.04 -8.83 9.04
N ASN A 13 12.13 -7.95 9.53
CA ASN A 13 12.40 -6.57 9.92
C ASN A 13 13.15 -5.76 8.83
N ALA A 14 12.97 -6.15 7.57
CA ALA A 14 13.54 -5.48 6.41
C ALA A 14 12.67 -4.25 6.12
N PHE A 15 12.94 -3.17 6.86
CA PHE A 15 12.21 -1.90 6.85
C PHE A 15 11.78 -1.51 5.43
N LYS A 16 10.46 -1.43 5.19
CA LYS A 16 9.92 -1.02 3.91
C LYS A 16 9.16 0.28 4.05
N LYS A 17 9.58 1.30 3.31
CA LYS A 17 8.88 2.59 3.31
C LYS A 17 7.48 2.37 2.73
N VAL A 18 6.46 2.41 3.59
CA VAL A 18 5.07 2.25 3.14
C VAL A 18 4.50 3.60 2.79
N GLN A 19 4.06 3.74 1.54
CA GLN A 19 3.43 4.93 1.02
C GLN A 19 2.05 4.60 0.50
N VAL A 20 1.09 5.49 0.73
CA VAL A 20 -0.22 5.43 0.10
C VAL A 20 -0.27 6.52 -0.96
N HIS A 21 -0.44 6.14 -2.21
CA HIS A 21 -0.52 7.07 -3.34
C HIS A 21 -1.98 7.22 -3.76
N TYR A 22 -2.43 8.45 -3.96
CA TYR A 22 -3.73 8.71 -4.58
C TYR A 22 -3.60 8.70 -6.11
N ALA A 23 -4.34 7.80 -6.76
CA ALA A 23 -4.44 7.69 -8.20
C ALA A 23 -5.71 8.41 -8.68
N LEU A 24 -5.54 9.65 -9.15
CA LEU A 24 -6.63 10.51 -9.64
C LEU A 24 -7.48 9.84 -10.73
N MET A 25 -6.83 9.15 -11.69
CA MET A 25 -7.53 8.48 -12.80
C MET A 25 -8.37 7.27 -12.35
N ALA A 26 -7.94 6.56 -11.31
CA ALA A 26 -8.66 5.42 -10.75
C ALA A 26 -9.64 5.83 -9.63
N GLN A 27 -9.68 7.12 -9.26
CA GLN A 27 -10.41 7.64 -8.10
C GLN A 27 -10.17 6.81 -6.83
N GLY A 28 -8.92 6.41 -6.61
CA GLY A 28 -8.58 5.43 -5.59
C GLY A 28 -7.19 5.62 -5.01
N TYR A 29 -6.91 4.83 -3.98
CA TYR A 29 -5.65 4.77 -3.27
C TYR A 29 -4.96 3.45 -3.56
N MET A 30 -3.64 3.49 -3.68
CA MET A 30 -2.80 2.30 -3.82
C MET A 30 -1.71 2.34 -2.76
N VAL A 31 -1.36 1.16 -2.25
CA VAL A 31 -0.23 1.00 -1.34
C VAL A 31 1.02 0.72 -2.16
N VAL A 32 2.08 1.46 -1.90
CA VAL A 32 3.41 1.31 -2.48
C VAL A 32 4.37 0.99 -1.35
N ILE A 33 5.04 -0.15 -1.44
CA ILE A 33 6.01 -0.62 -0.46
C ILE A 33 7.35 -0.72 -1.18
N ASP A 34 8.35 0.07 -0.77
CA ASP A 34 9.67 0.16 -1.43
C ASP A 34 9.61 0.37 -2.95
N GLY A 35 8.69 1.23 -3.39
CA GLY A 35 8.50 1.51 -4.82
C GLY A 35 7.70 0.46 -5.59
N GLN A 36 7.29 -0.64 -4.95
CA GLN A 36 6.44 -1.67 -5.58
C GLN A 36 5.01 -1.60 -5.05
N SER A 37 4.03 -1.67 -5.95
CA SER A 37 2.62 -1.66 -5.58
C SER A 37 2.20 -2.95 -4.86
N LEU A 38 1.31 -2.84 -3.89
CA LEU A 38 0.63 -3.98 -3.30
C LEU A 38 -0.32 -4.58 -4.34
N GLU A 39 -0.31 -5.91 -4.46
CA GLU A 39 -1.05 -6.66 -5.45
C GLU A 39 -1.99 -7.66 -4.79
N THR A 40 -3.05 -8.00 -5.54
CA THR A 40 -3.89 -9.16 -5.27
C THR A 40 -3.14 -10.47 -5.58
N VAL A 41 -3.71 -11.61 -5.20
CA VAL A 41 -3.17 -12.94 -5.57
C VAL A 41 -3.07 -13.11 -7.10
N LYS A 42 -3.90 -12.39 -7.87
CA LYS A 42 -3.88 -12.38 -9.34
C LYS A 42 -2.82 -11.44 -9.93
N ARG A 43 -1.89 -10.91 -9.13
CA ARG A 43 -0.84 -9.94 -9.55
C ARG A 43 -1.38 -8.64 -10.15
N GLN A 44 -2.63 -8.29 -9.84
CA GLN A 44 -3.20 -6.99 -10.18
C GLN A 44 -2.94 -6.01 -9.05
N THR A 45 -2.65 -4.75 -9.37
CA THR A 45 -2.51 -3.71 -8.35
C THR A 45 -3.78 -3.61 -7.51
N LYS A 46 -3.61 -3.62 -6.19
CA LYS A 46 -4.71 -3.55 -5.24
C LYS A 46 -5.07 -2.08 -5.02
N GLU A 47 -6.26 -1.72 -5.49
CA GLU A 47 -6.82 -0.38 -5.34
C GLU A 47 -7.84 -0.35 -4.21
N PHE A 48 -7.92 0.80 -3.54
CA PHE A 48 -8.82 1.04 -2.42
C PHE A 48 -9.60 2.32 -2.68
N LYS A 49 -10.90 2.30 -2.43
CA LYS A 49 -11.76 3.48 -2.65
C LYS A 49 -11.48 4.61 -1.65
N THR A 50 -11.07 4.28 -0.43
CA THR A 50 -10.88 5.24 0.66
C THR A 50 -9.57 5.02 1.40
N LEU A 51 -9.02 6.08 1.98
CA LEU A 51 -7.84 6.00 2.83
C LEU A 51 -8.10 5.17 4.10
N ASP A 52 -9.31 5.21 4.64
CA ASP A 52 -9.73 4.35 5.78
C ASP A 52 -9.58 2.85 5.45
N ALA A 53 -10.02 2.44 4.26
CA ALA A 53 -9.89 1.05 3.82
C ALA A 53 -8.42 0.63 3.69
N VAL A 54 -7.55 1.56 3.26
CA VAL A 54 -6.10 1.33 3.22
C VAL A 54 -5.54 1.18 4.63
N ALA A 55 -5.84 2.11 5.54
CA ALA A 55 -5.35 2.08 6.90
C ALA A 55 -5.77 0.79 7.63
N LYS A 56 -7.03 0.37 7.48
CA LYS A 56 -7.53 -0.89 8.02
C LYS A 56 -6.80 -2.11 7.47
N GLN A 57 -6.46 -2.10 6.19
CA GLN A 57 -5.68 -3.17 5.57
C GLN A 57 -4.24 -3.20 6.09
N LEU A 58 -3.56 -2.05 6.16
CA LEU A 58 -2.19 -1.94 6.67
C LEU A 58 -2.10 -2.38 8.13
N PHE A 59 -3.07 -1.98 8.96
CA PHE A 59 -3.15 -2.39 10.35
C PHE A 59 -3.27 -3.91 10.50
N LYS A 60 -4.12 -4.58 9.69
CA LYS A 60 -4.21 -6.05 9.65
C LYS A 60 -2.91 -6.74 9.26
N LEU A 61 -2.04 -6.04 8.53
CA LEU A 61 -0.73 -6.53 8.10
C LEU A 61 0.37 -6.19 9.12
N GLY A 62 0.05 -5.54 10.25
CA GLY A 62 1.03 -5.15 11.26
C GLY A 62 1.79 -3.86 10.93
N ILE A 63 1.33 -3.09 9.95
CA ILE A 63 1.94 -1.82 9.55
C ILE A 63 1.18 -0.68 10.23
N ALA A 64 1.87 0.03 11.14
CA ALA A 64 1.34 1.18 11.86
C ALA A 64 1.88 2.53 11.35
N ASP A 65 3.05 2.55 10.73
CA ASP A 65 3.66 3.74 10.13
C ASP A 65 3.53 3.70 8.61
N PHE A 66 2.93 4.74 8.03
CA PHE A 66 2.88 4.96 6.59
C PHE A 66 2.72 6.44 6.27
N SER A 67 3.19 6.85 5.08
CA SER A 67 3.01 8.21 4.57
C SER A 67 1.99 8.27 3.45
N VAL A 68 1.15 9.31 3.41
CA VAL A 68 0.23 9.54 2.30
C VAL A 68 0.85 10.55 1.33
N LYS A 69 0.90 10.20 0.04
CA LYS A 69 1.28 11.09 -1.06
C LYS A 69 0.06 11.38 -1.92
N LEU A 70 -0.41 12.61 -1.81
CA LEU A 70 -1.44 13.15 -2.69
C LEU A 70 -0.75 13.76 -3.91
N LYS A 71 -1.14 13.36 -5.11
CA LYS A 71 -0.77 14.12 -6.32
C LYS A 71 -1.67 15.35 -6.37
N THR A 72 -1.15 16.49 -5.94
CA THR A 72 -1.72 17.80 -6.26
C THR A 72 -1.23 18.16 -7.65
N HIS A 73 -2.14 18.40 -8.60
CA HIS A 73 -1.76 19.12 -9.81
C HIS A 73 -1.23 20.50 -9.38
N VAL A 74 0.04 20.77 -9.69
CA VAL A 74 0.62 22.12 -9.73
C VAL A 74 0.97 22.39 -11.18
#